data_AF-A0A961N6N9-F1
#
_entry.id   AF-A0A961N6N9-F1
#
_cell.length_a   1.000
_cell.length_b   1.000
_cell.length_c   1.000
_cell.angle_alpha   90.00
_cell.angle_beta   90.00
_cell.angle_gamma   90.00
#
_symmetry.space_group_name_H-M   'P 1'
#
loop_
_entity.id
_entity.type
_entity.pdbx_description
1 polymer ?
#
loop_
_entity_poly.entity_id
_entity_poly.type
_entity_poly.pdbx_seq_one_letter_code
_entity_poly.pdbx_strand_id
1 'polypeptide(L)' 'MKRILFGLAVVAAASIVTAGPASARDYRYCLQSLHIGIPGDCSYSTYRQCRAAASGRNADCFLNPRVAFSRSYRHHRR' A
#
# COMPACT_ATOMS: atom_id res chain seq x y z
N MET A 1 -49.74 -4.77 -26.51
CA MET A 1 -48.36 -4.25 -26.59
C MET A 1 -48.04 -3.47 -25.32
N LYS A 2 -47.20 -4.02 -24.43
CA LYS A 2 -46.73 -3.33 -23.22
C LYS A 2 -45.21 -3.51 -23.17
N ARG A 3 -44.48 -2.45 -23.55
CA ARG A 3 -43.02 -2.42 -23.56
C ARG A 3 -42.55 -2.26 -22.11
N ILE A 4 -42.10 -3.36 -21.50
CA ILE A 4 -41.48 -3.33 -20.18
C ILE A 4 -40.03 -2.89 -20.40
N LEU A 5 -39.76 -1.62 -20.12
CA LEU A 5 -38.41 -1.06 -20.09
C LEU A 5 -37.70 -1.62 -18.85
N PHE A 6 -36.75 -2.54 -19.05
CA PHE A 6 -35.86 -3.01 -18.01
C PHE A 6 -34.84 -1.91 -17.69
N GLY A 7 -35.03 -1.23 -16.56
CA GLY A 7 -34.06 -0.28 -16.02
C GLY A 7 -32.83 -1.02 -15.49
N LEU A 8 -31.65 -0.68 -16.02
CA LEU A 8 -30.37 -1.20 -15.55
C LEU A 8 -30.00 -0.49 -14.24
N ALA A 9 -30.34 -1.10 -13.10
CA ALA A 9 -29.94 -0.60 -11.79
C ALA A 9 -28.45 -0.92 -11.58
N VAL A 10 -27.58 0.07 -11.75
CA VAL A 10 -26.15 -0.03 -11.40
C VAL A 10 -26.04 0.07 -9.88
N VAL A 11 -25.83 -1.06 -9.21
CA VAL A 11 -25.51 -1.09 -7.78
C VAL A 11 -24.04 -0.74 -7.62
N ALA A 12 -23.74 0.52 -7.34
CA ALA A 12 -22.42 0.94 -6.88
C ALA A 12 -22.25 0.49 -5.43
N ALA A 13 -21.52 -0.60 -5.19
CA ALA A 13 -21.16 -1.02 -3.85
C ALA A 13 -20.11 -0.04 -3.28
N ALA A 14 -20.55 0.91 -2.46
CA ALA A 14 -19.66 1.78 -1.72
C ALA A 14 -19.07 0.99 -0.54
N SER A 15 -17.83 0.51 -0.68
CA SER A 15 -17.09 -0.09 0.45
C SER A 15 -16.65 1.02 1.40
N ILE A 16 -17.33 1.14 2.54
CA ILE A 16 -16.90 2.01 3.65
C ILE A 16 -15.69 1.34 4.32
N VAL A 17 -14.48 1.83 4.06
CA VAL A 17 -13.28 1.38 4.77
C VAL A 17 -13.20 2.14 6.10
N THR A 18 -13.62 1.51 7.19
CA THR A 18 -13.44 2.06 8.54
C THR A 18 -11.95 2.02 8.90
N ALA A 19 -11.31 3.18 9.04
CA ALA A 19 -9.92 3.27 9.47
C ALA A 19 -9.83 2.94 10.98
N GLY A 20 -9.25 1.77 11.31
CA GLY A 20 -8.89 1.41 12.67
C GLY A 20 -7.60 2.12 13.14
N PRO A 21 -7.19 1.95 14.41
CA PRO A 21 -5.96 2.55 14.91
C PRO A 21 -4.76 2.14 14.07
N ALA A 22 -3.94 3.12 13.66
CA ALA A 22 -2.74 2.90 12.87
C ALA A 22 -1.72 2.12 13.70
N SER A 23 -1.70 0.80 13.56
CA SER A 23 -0.65 -0.03 14.12
C SER A 23 0.62 0.16 13.28
N ALA A 24 1.70 0.61 13.91
CA ALA A 24 3.00 0.74 13.26
C ALA A 24 3.55 -0.67 12.95
N ARG A 25 3.19 -1.19 11.78
CA ARG A 25 3.66 -2.48 11.27
C ARG A 25 4.83 -2.26 10.32
N ASP A 26 5.93 -2.98 10.56
CA ASP A 26 7.04 -3.00 9.62
C ASP A 26 6.69 -3.85 8.39
N TYR A 27 6.29 -3.20 7.30
CA TYR A 27 6.07 -3.85 6.01
C TYR A 27 7.38 -4.17 5.30
N ARG A 28 7.39 -5.21 4.45
CA ARG A 28 8.61 -5.70 3.79
C ARG A 28 9.13 -4.80 2.69
N TYR A 29 8.26 -4.05 2.01
CA TYR A 29 8.63 -3.27 0.83
C TYR A 29 8.25 -1.80 0.99
N CYS A 30 9.15 -0.94 0.53
CA CYS A 30 9.00 0.50 0.51
C CYS A 30 9.00 1.01 -0.93
N LEU A 31 8.07 1.91 -1.22
CA LEU A 31 8.02 2.66 -2.47
C LEU A 31 8.82 3.96 -2.30
N GLN A 32 9.83 4.14 -3.13
CA GLN A 32 10.71 5.31 -3.13
C GLN A 32 10.48 6.12 -4.39
N SER A 33 10.36 7.44 -4.25
CA SER A 33 10.31 8.38 -5.36
C SER A 33 11.14 9.61 -5.03
N LEU A 34 11.32 10.51 -5.99
CA LEU A 34 12.05 11.77 -5.79
C LEU A 34 11.44 12.66 -4.70
N HIS A 35 10.15 12.49 -4.39
CA HIS A 35 9.42 13.34 -3.46
C HIS A 35 9.24 12.73 -2.07
N ILE A 36 9.69 11.50 -1.85
CA ILE A 36 9.54 10.79 -0.59
C ILE A 36 10.93 10.58 0.03
N GLY A 37 11.11 11.00 1.27
CA GLY A 37 12.37 10.80 2.01
C GLY A 37 12.67 9.33 2.30
N ILE A 38 13.93 9.01 2.60
CA ILE A 38 14.38 7.66 2.97
C ILE A 38 13.70 7.22 4.28
N PRO A 39 13.19 5.98 4.40
CA PRO A 39 13.32 4.84 3.46
C PRO A 39 12.20 4.71 2.41
N GLY A 40 11.33 5.72 2.26
CA GLY A 40 10.19 5.70 1.37
C GLY A 40 8.86 5.40 2.09
N ASP A 41 7.82 5.12 1.29
CA ASP A 41 6.52 4.66 1.77
C ASP A 41 6.55 3.13 1.98
N CYS A 42 6.74 2.71 3.23
CA CYS A 42 6.81 1.31 3.62
C CYS A 42 5.44 0.74 4.03
N SER A 43 4.50 0.70 3.09
CA SER A 43 3.12 0.22 3.33
C SER A 43 2.76 -1.07 2.59
N TYR A 44 3.74 -1.77 1.99
CA TYR A 44 3.50 -2.88 1.07
C TYR A 44 4.03 -4.22 1.60
N SER A 45 3.15 -5.22 1.68
CA SER A 45 3.51 -6.56 2.17
C SER A 45 4.25 -7.40 1.11
N THR A 46 3.98 -7.14 -0.17
CA THR A 46 4.58 -7.87 -1.30
C THR A 46 5.17 -6.91 -2.32
N TYR A 47 6.20 -7.36 -3.03
CA TYR A 47 6.80 -6.58 -4.12
C TYR A 47 5.78 -6.24 -5.20
N ARG A 48 4.89 -7.17 -5.54
CA ARG A 48 3.83 -6.95 -6.54
C ARG A 48 2.86 -5.84 -6.13
N GLN A 49 2.45 -5.78 -4.86
CA GLN A 49 1.62 -4.67 -4.37
C GLN A 49 2.36 -3.33 -4.48
N CYS A 50 3.63 -3.28 -4.11
CA CYS A 50 4.44 -2.08 -4.27
C CYS A 50 4.56 -1.67 -5.75
N ARG A 51 4.85 -2.62 -6.65
CA ARG A 51 4.98 -2.35 -8.08
C ARG A 51 3.67 -1.88 -8.70
N ALA A 52 2.54 -2.43 -8.29
CA ALA A 52 1.23 -1.95 -8.72
C ALA A 52 1.00 -0.50 -8.28
N ALA A 53 1.41 -0.14 -7.06
CA ALA A 53 1.33 1.24 -6.56
C ALA A 53 2.38 2.19 -7.18
N ALA A 54 3.49 1.66 -7.70
CA ALA A 54 4.52 2.42 -8.41
C ALA A 54 4.22 2.61 -9.90
N SER A 55 3.36 1.78 -10.49
CA SER A 55 2.96 1.89 -11.90
C SER A 55 2.46 3.30 -12.25
N GLY A 56 3.01 3.88 -13.32
CA GLY A 56 2.66 5.23 -13.77
C GLY A 56 3.23 6.36 -12.90
N ARG A 57 4.03 6.04 -11.88
CA ARG A 57 4.76 7.01 -11.05
C ARG A 57 6.25 6.89 -11.33
N ASN A 58 6.98 8.00 -11.20
CA ASN A 58 8.44 7.99 -11.18
C ASN A 58 8.94 7.48 -9.82
N ALA A 59 8.66 6.20 -9.54
CA ALA A 59 8.90 5.55 -8.27
C ALA A 59 9.38 4.11 -8.47
N ASP A 60 10.12 3.58 -7.50
CA ASP A 60 10.57 2.19 -7.49
C ASP A 60 10.43 1.55 -6.10
N CYS A 61 10.59 0.24 -6.05
CA CYS A 61 10.30 -0.59 -4.90
C CYS A 61 11.56 -1.23 -4.33
N PHE A 62 11.78 -1.03 -3.03
CA PHE A 62 12.97 -1.53 -2.32
C PHE A 62 12.56 -2.32 -1.07
N LEU A 63 13.50 -3.11 -0.54
CA LEU A 63 13.31 -3.80 0.74
C LEU A 63 13.37 -2.80 1.89
N ASN A 64 12.46 -2.93 2.86
CA ASN A 64 12.46 -2.11 4.06
C ASN A 64 13.70 -2.42 4.91
N PRO A 65 14.60 -1.44 5.15
CA PRO A 65 15.80 -1.66 5.95
C PRO A 65 15.47 -2.05 7.40
N ARG A 66 14.34 -1.59 7.97
CA ARG A 66 13.91 -1.99 9.33
C ARG A 66 13.68 -3.49 9.44
N VAL A 67 13.14 -4.09 8.38
CA VAL A 67 12.92 -5.53 8.31
C VAL A 67 14.23 -6.25 7.99
N ALA A 68 14.98 -5.76 6.99
CA ALA A 68 16.24 -6.37 6.54
C ALA A 68 17.31 -6.42 7.65
N PHE A 69 17.39 -5.39 8.50
CA PHE A 69 18.39 -5.24 9.56
C PHE A 69 17.81 -5.25 10.97
N SER A 70 16.61 -5.84 11.15
CA SER A 70 15.88 -5.86 12.43
C SER A 70 16.72 -6.31 13.64
N ARG A 71 17.67 -7.24 13.43
CA ARG A 71 18.60 -7.71 14.47
C ARG A 71 19.61 -6.63 14.88
N SER A 72 20.18 -5.90 13.93
CA SER A 72 21.16 -4.83 14.17
C SER A 72 20.52 -3.62 14.85
N TYR A 73 19.30 -3.23 14.44
CA TYR A 73 18.55 -2.17 15.10
C TYR A 73 18.28 -2.45 16.58
N ARG A 74 18.01 -3.71 16.92
CA ARG A 74 17.75 -4.11 18.31
C ARG A 74 19.00 -4.02 19.19
N HIS A 75 20.19 -4.19 18.61
CA HIS A 75 21.46 -4.07 19.33
C HIS A 75 21.85 -2.61 19.58
N HIS A 76 21.58 -1.69 18.64
CA HIS A 76 21.88 -0.27 18.81
C HIS A 76 20.92 0.47 19.76
N ARG A 77 19.74 -0.08 20.04
CA ARG A 77 18.77 0.52 20.98
C ARG A 77 18.91 0.04 22.43
N ARG A 78 19.85 -0.86 22.71
CA ARG A 78 20.21 -1.24 24.08
C ARG A 78 21.37 -0.38 24.55
#